data_AF-A0ABD6ITY6-F1
#
_entry.id   AF-A0ABD6ITY6-F1
#
_cell.length_a   1.000
_cell.length_b   1.000
_cell.length_c   1.000
_cell.angle_alpha   90.00
_cell.angle_beta   90.00
_cell.angle_gamma   90.00
#
_symmetry.space_group_name_H-M   'P 1'
#
loop_
_entity.id
_entity.type
_entity.pdbx_description
1 polymer ?
#
loop_
_entity_poly.entity_id
_entity_poly.type
_entity_poly.pdbx_seq_one_letter_code
_entity_poly.pdbx_strand_id
1 'polypeptide(L)' 'MIEDVVRSAGRLAAAAAGLSGAAVREPSGLPEWTRGRVLAHVAYSADAYTWLLELARTGREPGPRADPARVA' A
#
# COMPACT_ATOMS: atom_id res chain seq x y z
N MET A 1 -0.19 -8.39 16.99
CA MET A 1 1.28 -8.63 16.94
C MET A 1 1.69 -8.75 15.47
N ILE A 2 2.98 -8.74 15.12
CA ILE A 2 3.46 -8.69 13.72
C ILE A 2 2.80 -9.76 12.82
N GLU A 3 2.47 -10.91 13.39
CA GLU A 3 1.78 -12.03 12.75
C GLU A 3 0.39 -11.63 12.20
N ASP A 4 -0.34 -10.75 12.88
CA ASP A 4 -1.66 -10.29 12.43
C ASP A 4 -1.55 -9.37 11.22
N VAL A 5 -0.47 -8.58 11.15
CA VAL A 5 -0.16 -7.73 10.01
C VAL A 5 0.19 -8.61 8.81
N VAL A 6 1.06 -9.62 8.99
CA VAL A 6 1.41 -10.58 7.94
C VAL A 6 0.17 -11.30 7.41
N ARG A 7 -0.69 -11.81 8.31
CA ARG A 7 -1.93 -12.49 7.92
C ARG A 7 -2.88 -11.56 7.16
N SER A 8 -2.99 -10.31 7.56
CA SER A 8 -3.87 -9.33 6.92
C SER A 8 -3.33 -8.88 5.56
N ALA A 9 -2.01 -8.69 5.44
CA ALA A 9 -1.34 -8.43 4.16
C ALA A 9 -1.54 -9.59 3.18
N GLY A 10 -1.44 -10.84 3.64
CA GLY A 10 -1.71 -12.02 2.82
C GLY A 10 -3.14 -12.06 2.28
N ARG A 11 -4.16 -11.79 3.13
CA ARG A 11 -5.56 -11.72 2.67
C ARG A 11 -5.78 -10.59 1.66
N LEU A 12 -5.18 -9.43 1.90
CA LEU A 12 -5.27 -8.29 0.98
C LEU A 12 -4.65 -8.61 -0.38
N ALA A 13 -3.45 -9.20 -0.40
CA ALA A 13 -2.76 -9.58 -1.63
C ALA A 13 -3.54 -10.63 -2.42
N ALA A 14 -4.09 -11.65 -1.75
CA ALA A 14 -4.92 -12.66 -2.40
C ALA A 14 -6.21 -12.07 -3.01
N ALA A 15 -6.87 -11.14 -2.30
CA ALA A 15 -8.04 -10.45 -2.84
C ALA A 15 -7.69 -9.57 -4.04
N ALA A 16 -6.57 -8.83 -3.97
CA ALA A 16 -6.11 -7.98 -5.05
C ALA A 16 -5.73 -8.77 -6.31
N ALA A 17 -5.14 -9.96 -6.15
CA ALA A 17 -4.78 -10.84 -7.26
C ALA A 17 -6.00 -11.32 -8.08
N GLY A 18 -7.20 -11.33 -7.49
CA GLY A 18 -8.44 -11.67 -8.18
C GLY A 18 -9.09 -10.50 -8.94
N LEU A 19 -8.58 -9.27 -8.81
CA LEU A 19 -9.17 -8.11 -9.46
C LEU A 19 -8.66 -7.95 -10.89
N SER A 20 -9.59 -7.81 -11.83
CA SER A 20 -9.26 -7.38 -13.18
C SER A 20 -8.92 -5.88 -13.24
N GLY A 21 -8.30 -5.46 -14.34
CA GLY A 21 -8.07 -4.03 -14.60
C GLY A 21 -9.35 -3.18 -14.61
N ALA A 22 -10.50 -3.77 -14.98
CA ALA A 22 -11.78 -3.08 -14.86
C ALA A 22 -12.26 -3.01 -13.40
N ALA A 23 -12.12 -4.11 -12.66
CA ALA A 23 -12.56 -4.21 -11.27
C ALA A 23 -11.79 -3.26 -10.33
N VAL A 24 -10.54 -2.92 -10.63
CA VAL A 24 -9.77 -1.92 -9.85
C VAL A 24 -10.30 -0.49 -10.03
N ARG A 25 -10.99 -0.18 -11.14
CA ARG A 25 -11.57 1.16 -11.38
C ARG A 25 -12.95 1.34 -10.76
N GLU A 26 -13.58 0.26 -10.33
CA GLU A 26 -14.89 0.32 -9.67
C GLU A 26 -14.80 0.93 -8.25
N PRO A 27 -15.91 1.47 -7.72
CA PRO A 27 -15.99 1.94 -6.35
C PRO A 27 -15.58 0.87 -5.32
N SER A 28 -14.92 1.33 -4.27
CA SER A 28 -14.68 0.57 -3.05
C SER A 28 -15.84 0.77 -2.05
N GLY A 29 -15.70 0.22 -0.85
CA GLY A 29 -16.60 0.52 0.27
C GLY A 29 -16.32 1.86 0.97
N LEU A 30 -15.26 2.56 0.57
CA LEU A 30 -14.95 3.90 1.07
C LEU A 30 -15.57 4.97 0.14
N PRO A 31 -16.20 6.02 0.68
CA PRO A 31 -16.79 7.09 -0.13
C PRO A 31 -15.79 7.69 -1.12
N GLU A 32 -16.18 7.81 -2.39
CA GLU A 32 -15.38 8.42 -3.47
C GLU A 32 -14.03 7.74 -3.77
N TRP A 33 -13.79 6.52 -3.28
CA TRP A 33 -12.55 5.79 -3.53
C TRP A 33 -12.81 4.57 -4.40
N THR A 34 -12.03 4.42 -5.47
CA THR A 34 -11.97 3.18 -6.23
C THR A 34 -11.16 2.13 -5.47
N ARG A 35 -11.34 0.85 -5.81
CA ARG A 35 -10.52 -0.23 -5.23
C ARG A 35 -9.03 -0.03 -5.53
N GLY A 36 -8.70 0.46 -6.72
CA GLY A 36 -7.34 0.84 -7.10
C GLY A 36 -6.76 1.93 -6.20
N ARG A 37 -7.56 2.94 -5.81
CA ARG A 37 -7.13 3.99 -4.87
C ARG A 37 -6.82 3.43 -3.49
N VAL A 38 -7.62 2.48 -3.01
CA VAL A 38 -7.35 1.77 -1.75
C VAL A 38 -6.03 1.00 -1.82
N LEU A 39 -5.83 0.22 -2.88
CA LEU A 39 -4.60 -0.58 -3.06
C LEU A 39 -3.36 0.30 -3.14
N ALA A 40 -3.42 1.39 -3.93
CA ALA A 40 -2.35 2.37 -4.03
C ALA A 40 -2.04 2.97 -2.65
N HIS A 41 -3.05 3.40 -1.90
CA HIS A 41 -2.85 3.97 -0.56
C HIS A 41 -2.12 3.01 0.38
N VAL A 42 -2.51 1.73 0.42
CA VAL A 42 -1.84 0.73 1.27
C VAL A 42 -0.40 0.49 0.83
N ALA A 43 -0.14 0.38 -0.48
CA ALA A 43 1.22 0.19 -1.00
C ALA A 43 2.13 1.38 -0.63
N TYR A 44 1.69 2.61 -0.88
CA TYR A 44 2.46 3.80 -0.51
C TYR A 44 2.65 3.94 0.99
N SER A 45 1.68 3.53 1.79
CA SER A 45 1.83 3.50 3.25
C SER A 45 2.90 2.50 3.68
N ALA A 46 2.97 1.32 3.05
CA ALA A 46 4.01 0.34 3.32
C ALA A 46 5.42 0.86 2.95
N ASP A 47 5.57 1.57 1.84
CA ASP A 47 6.80 2.27 1.48
C ASP A 47 7.14 3.39 2.49
N ALA A 48 6.10 4.10 2.97
CA ALA A 48 6.18 5.12 4.02
C ALA A 48 6.59 4.56 5.39
N TYR A 49 6.36 3.29 5.68
CA TYR A 49 6.87 2.67 6.90
C TYR A 49 8.23 2.03 6.70
N THR A 50 8.47 1.38 5.57
CA THR A 50 9.76 0.72 5.27
C THR A 50 10.92 1.70 5.33
N TRP A 51 10.81 2.85 4.69
CA TRP A 51 11.89 3.84 4.77
C TRP A 51 12.03 4.48 6.16
N LEU A 52 10.96 4.57 6.96
CA LEU A 52 11.07 5.07 8.34
C LEU A 52 11.83 4.06 9.21
N LEU A 53 11.55 2.76 9.01
CA LEU A 53 12.28 1.68 9.66
C LEU A 53 13.74 1.65 9.23
N GLU A 54 14.04 1.93 7.95
CA GLU A 54 15.41 2.02 7.46
C GLU A 54 16.18 3.18 8.10
N LEU A 55 15.55 4.36 8.18
CA LEU A 55 16.09 5.51 8.90
C LEU A 55 16.35 5.15 10.37
N ALA A 56 15.36 4.57 11.05
CA ALA A 56 15.49 4.20 12.46
C ALA A 56 16.61 3.15 12.68
N ARG A 57 16.75 2.19 11.77
CA ARG A 57 17.76 1.12 11.83
C ARG A 57 19.17 1.61 11.59
N THR A 58 19.36 2.59 10.72
CA THR A 58 20.69 3.00 10.22
C THR A 58 21.13 4.39 10.68
N GLY A 59 20.21 5.22 11.16
CA GLY A 59 20.44 6.63 11.47
C GLY A 59 20.67 7.51 10.24
N ARG A 60 20.48 7.00 9.02
CA ARG A 60 20.69 7.72 7.76
C ARG A 60 19.42 7.78 6.94
N GLU A 61 19.17 8.92 6.32
CA GLU A 61 18.04 9.10 5.41
C GLU A 61 18.25 8.23 4.14
N PRO A 62 17.34 7.30 3.80
CA PRO A 62 17.49 6.39 2.66
C PRO A 62 17.44 7.06 1.27
N GLY A 63 17.21 8.38 1.20
CA GLY A 63 17.01 9.14 -0.04
C GLY A 63 15.53 9.47 -0.31
N PRO A 64 15.19 10.03 -1.49
CA PRO A 64 13.82 10.43 -1.79
C PRO A 64 12.83 9.26 -1.76
N ARG A 65 11.62 9.51 -1.25
CA ARG A 65 10.52 8.54 -1.30
C ARG A 65 9.80 8.52 -2.64
N ALA A 66 9.19 7.38 -2.95
CA ALA A 66 8.18 7.30 -4.00
C ALA A 66 7.01 8.22 -3.65
N ASP A 67 6.67 9.14 -4.56
CA ASP A 67 5.56 10.06 -4.42
C ASP A 67 4.30 9.43 -5.05
N PRO A 68 3.20 9.24 -4.29
CA PRO A 68 1.94 8.74 -4.82
C PRO A 68 1.38 9.57 -5.98
N ALA A 69 1.72 10.86 -6.08
CA ALA A 69 1.28 11.73 -7.19
C ALA A 69 1.96 11.41 -8.53
N ARG A 70 3.04 10.62 -8.55
CA ARG A 70 3.78 10.29 -9.78
C ARG A 70 3.28 9.05 -10.52
N VAL A 71 2.30 8.34 -9.98
CA VAL A 71 1.87 7.02 -10.48
C VAL A 71 0.35 6.95 -10.71
N ALA A 72 -0.37 8.07 -10.51
CA ALA A 72 -1.81 8.20 -10.73
C ALA A 72 -2.11 8.97 -12.02
#